data_AF-A0A3B8XK13-F1
#
_entry.id   AF-A0A3B8XK13-F1
#
_cell.length_a   1.000
_cell.length_b   1.000
_cell.length_c   1.000
_cell.angle_alpha   90.00
_cell.angle_beta   90.00
_cell.angle_gamma   90.00
#
_symmetry.space_group_name_H-M   'P 1'
#
loop_
_entity.id
_entity.type
_entity.pdbx_description
1 polymer ?
#
loop_
_entity_poly.entity_id
_entity_poly.type
_entity_poly.pdbx_seq_one_letter_code
_entity_poly.pdbx_strand_id
1 'polypeptide(L)' 'MYDKSARIYDLLYVGSGIKDYPAEAAELHRIIQEACPTAKTLLDVACGTGA' A
#
# COMPACT_ATOMS: atom_id res chain seq x y z
N MET A 1 -8.70 0.71 -19.57
CA MET A 1 -9.70 1.76 -19.30
C MET A 1 -9.66 2.17 -17.84
N TYR A 2 -9.69 1.23 -16.88
CA TYR A 2 -9.54 1.53 -15.44
C TYR A 2 -8.12 1.87 -14.98
N ASP A 3 -7.10 1.39 -15.68
CA ASP A 3 -5.67 1.66 -15.45
C ASP A 3 -5.31 3.16 -15.47
N LYS A 4 -5.84 3.89 -16.46
CA LYS A 4 -5.58 5.34 -16.60
C LYS A 4 -6.25 6.14 -15.49
N SER A 5 -7.45 5.73 -15.07
CA SER A 5 -8.18 6.36 -13.97
C SER A 5 -7.52 6.09 -12.62
N ALA A 6 -7.01 4.86 -12.41
CA ALA A 6 -6.34 4.47 -11.18
C ALA A 6 -5.09 5.32 -10.90
N ARG A 7 -4.26 5.58 -11.92
CA ARG A 7 -3.09 6.48 -11.78
C ARG A 7 -3.47 7.92 -11.44
N ILE A 8 -4.60 8.40 -11.94
CA ILE A 8 -5.11 9.73 -11.62
C ILE A 8 -5.61 9.78 -10.16
N TYR A 9 -6.26 8.71 -9.69
CA TYR A 9 -6.64 8.57 -8.28
C TYR A 9 -5.41 8.58 -7.37
N ASP A 10 -4.37 7.80 -7.67
CA ASP A 10 -3.14 7.79 -6.88
C ASP A 10 -2.50 9.19 -6.81
N LEU A 11 -2.42 9.90 -7.94
CA LEU A 11 -1.91 11.27 -7.99
C LEU A 11 -2.73 12.25 -7.16
N LEU A 12 -4.06 12.09 -7.11
CA LEU A 12 -4.92 12.96 -6.30
C LEU A 12 -4.80 12.65 -4.80
N TYR A 13 -4.79 11.39 -4.40
CA TYR A 13 -4.76 11.00 -2.99
C TYR A 13 -3.36 11.10 -2.37
N VAL A 14 -2.31 10.71 -3.10
CA VAL A 14 -0.92 10.88 -2.65
C VAL A 14 -0.50 12.34 -2.80
N GLY A 15 -0.85 13.00 -3.90
CA GLY A 15 -0.52 14.41 -4.13
C GLY A 15 -1.23 15.38 -3.18
N SER A 16 -2.39 14.99 -2.61
CA SER A 16 -3.07 15.73 -1.53
C SER A 16 -2.57 15.38 -0.13
N GLY A 17 -1.66 14.41 0.00
CA GLY A 17 -1.12 13.95 1.28
C GLY A 17 -2.10 13.15 2.14
N ILE A 18 -3.27 12.78 1.58
CA ILE A 18 -4.29 11.99 2.29
C ILE A 18 -3.86 10.52 2.40
N LYS A 19 -3.08 10.04 1.43
CA LYS A 19 -2.59 8.66 1.35
C LYS A 19 -1.07 8.64 1.30
N ASP A 20 -0.45 7.87 2.20
CA ASP A 20 1.02 7.71 2.28
C ASP A 20 1.33 6.21 2.28
N TYR A 21 1.36 5.61 1.09
CA TYR A 21 1.65 4.19 0.92
C TYR A 21 2.97 3.76 1.58
N PRO A 22 4.10 4.52 1.45
CA PRO A 22 5.33 4.20 2.17
C PRO A 22 5.17 4.13 3.70
N ALA A 23 4.56 5.14 4.33
CA ALA A 23 4.39 5.16 5.79
C ALA A 23 3.44 4.04 6.26
N GLU A 24 2.36 3.83 5.53
CA GLU A 24 1.38 2.78 5.83
C GLU A 24 1.97 1.38 5.66
N ALA A 25 2.78 1.15 4.62
CA ALA A 25 3.48 -0.12 4.41
C ALA A 25 4.52 -0.40 5.51
N ALA A 26 5.23 0.62 5.97
CA ALA A 26 6.17 0.49 7.09
C ALA A 26 5.45 0.09 8.39
N GLU A 27 4.28 0.68 8.65
CA GLU A 27 3.46 0.34 9.81
C GLU A 27 2.91 -1.09 9.72
N LEU A 28 2.40 -1.50 8.54
CA LEU A 28 1.99 -2.89 8.31
C LEU A 28 3.14 -3.87 8.52
N HIS A 29 4.34 -3.55 8.03
CA HIS A 29 5.51 -4.38 8.25
C HIS A 29 5.81 -4.54 9.75
N ARG A 30 5.75 -3.45 10.52
CA ARG A 30 5.94 -3.49 11.99
C ARG A 30 4.93 -4.43 12.65
N ILE A 31 3.64 -4.27 12.33
CA ILE A 31 2.56 -5.12 12.87
C ILE A 31 2.78 -6.60 12.54
N ILE A 32 3.16 -6.89 11.28
CA ILE A 32 3.43 -8.27 10.84
C ILE A 32 4.62 -8.86 11.60
N GLN A 33 5.70 -8.12 11.78
CA GLN A 33 6.89 -8.61 12.50
C GLN A 33 6.63 -8.81 13.99
N GLU A 34 5.78 -7.97 14.61
CA GLU A 34 5.34 -8.16 16.00
C GLU A 34 4.54 -9.45 16.18
N ALA A 35 3.67 -9.77 15.21
CA ALA A 35 2.86 -10.99 15.25
C ALA A 35 3.63 -12.25 14.81
N CYS A 36 4.52 -12.12 13.81
CA CYS A 36 5.30 -13.19 13.20
C CYS A 36 6.67 -12.68 12.73
N PRO A 37 7.69 -12.69 13.62
CA PRO A 37 9.04 -12.18 13.31
C PRO A 37 9.78 -12.92 12.19
N THR A 38 9.26 -14.08 11.78
CA THR A 38 9.85 -14.93 10.74
C THR A 38 9.05 -14.91 9.45
N ALA A 39 8.04 -14.03 9.32
CA ALA A 39 7.27 -13.87 8.10
C ALA A 39 8.18 -13.46 6.93
N LYS A 40 8.10 -14.21 5.82
CA LYS A 40 8.91 -13.99 4.59
C LYS A 40 8.08 -13.73 3.35
N THR A 41 6.78 -13.94 3.43
CA THR A 41 5.86 -13.84 2.30
C THR A 41 4.60 -13.10 2.73
N LEU A 42 4.04 -12.32 1.80
CA LEU A 42 2.82 -11.55 2.00
C LEU A 42 1.98 -11.62 0.74
N LEU A 43 0.68 -11.85 0.91
CA LEU A 43 -0.31 -11.72 -0.15
C LEU A 43 -1.14 -10.47 0.12
N ASP A 44 -1.05 -9.49 -0.78
CA ASP A 44 -1.89 -8.30 -0.74
C ASP A 44 -3.12 -8.49 -1.63
N VAL A 45 -4.28 -8.66 -1.00
CA VAL A 45 -5.52 -9.00 -1.70
C VAL A 45 -6.17 -7.74 -2.24
N ALA A 46 -6.50 -7.75 -3.54
CA ALA A 46 -7.05 -6.60 -4.25
C ALA A 46 -6.13 -5.36 -4.22
N CYS A 47 -4.82 -5.59 -4.41
CA CYS A 47 -3.74 -4.60 -4.32
C CYS A 47 -3.84 -3.36 -5.24
N GLY A 48 -4.89 -3.23 -6.06
CA GLY A 48 -5.11 -2.07 -6.91
C GLY A 48 -3.94 -1.82 -7.86
N THR A 49 -3.21 -0.72 -7.65
CA THR A 49 -2.02 -0.34 -8.43
C THR A 49 -0.72 -0.96 -7.92
N GLY A 50 -0.74 -1.61 -6.75
CA GLY A 50 0.42 -2.24 -6.14
C GLY A 50 1.46 -1.27 -5.59
N ALA A 51 1.04 -0.04 -5.26
CA ALA A 51 1.87 1.04 -4.73
C ALA A 51 2.20 0.89 -3.24
#